data_AF-A0A6A5XGT1-F1
#
_entry.id   AF-A0A6A5XGT1-F1
#
_cell.length_a   1.000
_cell.length_b   1.000
_cell.length_c   1.000
_cell.angle_alpha   90.00
_cell.angle_beta   90.00
_cell.angle_gamma   90.00
#
_symmetry.space_group_name_H-M   'P 1'
#
loop_
_entity.id
_entity.type
_entity.pdbx_description
1 polymer ?
#
loop_
_entity_poly.entity_id
_entity_poly.type
_entity_poly.pdbx_seq_one_letter_code
_entity_poly.pdbx_strand_id
1 'polypeptide(L)'
;MRLVPDKGSNTPSQKSLQRSQEQDEARSPLERFRVKPKKPLSVTDLVSPAWCELQYWYTLTRFGRKPQTEAMRQGSKVHKTLEEQVHSFIPVRVESKEDAFGLRMWNTIQGLRTLQEFGFTRELEVWGTVHGQVVNGVIDEISYACPDPELEEGLEQSKVDEHSHQSDPHRTNAVEGCPARETPEIPSMIPTRSTRRVYITDVKTRGVRSLPIGARLRPTRMQLMLYHTILGSLVAGTVDPHIVLERYSLQPHQDLSATLIQEFEGLELSPDEIKHCNHPTVGSERNYTLSILWDMMVAECRRSISDISDIMRAEFRLNTTGDVIGNEIFVFDEKALESYVSDGMAWWKGERAARGVEIEEAYKCRTCTFADECSWRKIKIEEATERHKLRRATRDRSII
;
A
#
# COMPACT_ATOMS: atom_id res chain seq x y z
N MET A 1 -2.44 28.42 -51.17
CA MET A 1 -1.33 27.46 -51.39
C MET A 1 -0.63 27.26 -50.04
N ARG A 2 -0.72 26.09 -49.41
CA ARG A 2 -0.05 25.78 -48.14
C ARG A 2 0.91 24.62 -48.36
N LEU A 3 2.16 24.81 -47.98
CA LEU A 3 3.18 23.76 -47.96
C LEU A 3 3.02 22.92 -46.70
N VAL A 4 3.12 21.60 -46.85
CA VAL A 4 3.13 20.60 -45.76
C VAL A 4 4.50 19.93 -45.78
N PRO A 5 5.16 19.72 -44.63
CA PRO A 5 6.47 19.06 -44.60
C PRO A 5 6.35 17.58 -44.99
N ASP A 6 7.29 17.13 -45.82
CA ASP A 6 7.50 15.74 -46.20
C ASP A 6 7.87 14.92 -44.96
N LYS A 7 6.91 14.15 -44.45
CA LYS A 7 7.18 13.15 -43.42
C LYS A 7 7.68 11.89 -44.12
N GLY A 8 8.99 11.86 -44.36
CA GLY A 8 9.68 10.64 -44.79
C GLY A 8 9.29 9.47 -43.90
N SER A 9 8.68 8.44 -44.50
CA SER A 9 8.28 7.21 -43.84
C SER A 9 9.52 6.41 -43.47
N ASN A 10 10.10 6.68 -42.31
CA ASN A 10 11.21 5.90 -41.79
C ASN A 10 10.64 4.66 -41.05
N THR A 11 10.20 3.67 -41.82
CA THR A 11 9.76 2.38 -41.27
C THR A 11 10.98 1.65 -40.73
N PRO A 12 11.06 1.31 -39.42
CA PRO A 12 12.23 0.65 -38.86
C PRO A 12 12.48 -0.71 -39.53
N SER A 13 13.74 -0.99 -39.89
CA SER A 13 14.14 -2.28 -40.46
C SER A 13 13.79 -3.43 -39.51
N GLN A 14 13.36 -4.58 -40.03
CA GLN A 14 13.05 -5.79 -39.23
C GLN A 14 14.19 -6.19 -38.27
N LYS A 15 15.46 -5.98 -38.67
CA LYS A 15 16.62 -6.22 -37.80
C LYS A 15 16.70 -5.24 -36.62
N SER A 16 16.25 -4.00 -36.80
CA SER A 16 16.18 -3.01 -35.72
C SER A 16 15.04 -3.32 -34.74
N LEU A 17 13.92 -3.84 -35.24
CA LEU A 17 12.78 -4.30 -34.44
C LEU A 17 13.16 -5.54 -33.62
N GLN A 18 13.79 -6.54 -34.24
CA GLN A 18 14.28 -7.74 -33.54
C GLN A 18 15.29 -7.40 -32.45
N ARG A 19 16.28 -6.55 -32.75
CA ARG A 19 17.28 -6.14 -31.74
C ARG A 19 16.66 -5.34 -30.59
N SER A 20 15.60 -4.56 -30.85
CA SER A 20 14.86 -3.85 -29.82
C SER A 20 14.01 -4.77 -28.94
N GLN A 21 13.48 -5.86 -29.50
CA GLN A 21 12.72 -6.88 -28.77
C GLN A 21 13.63 -7.72 -27.88
N GLU A 22 14.78 -8.17 -28.39
CA GLU A 22 15.79 -8.92 -27.62
C GLU A 22 16.35 -8.08 -26.44
N GLN A 23 16.57 -6.78 -26.67
CA GLN A 23 16.99 -5.84 -25.62
C GLN A 23 15.90 -5.54 -24.59
N ASP A 24 14.61 -5.68 -24.94
CA ASP A 24 13.51 -5.51 -23.99
C ASP A 24 13.26 -6.80 -23.19
N GLU A 25 13.51 -7.97 -23.76
CA GLU A 25 13.42 -9.25 -23.06
C GLU A 25 14.54 -9.47 -22.03
N ALA A 26 15.72 -8.88 -22.24
CA ALA A 26 16.85 -8.97 -21.30
C ALA A 26 16.70 -8.09 -20.05
N ARG A 27 15.73 -7.16 -20.03
CA ARG A 27 15.51 -6.23 -18.91
C ARG A 27 14.69 -6.87 -17.80
N SER A 28 15.00 -6.51 -16.56
CA SER A 28 14.20 -6.90 -15.40
C SER A 28 12.76 -6.37 -15.49
N PRO A 29 11.78 -7.03 -14.85
CA PRO A 29 10.41 -6.50 -14.78
C PRO A 29 10.35 -5.05 -14.28
N LEU A 30 11.19 -4.67 -13.32
CA LEU A 30 11.28 -3.33 -12.77
C LEU A 30 11.70 -2.32 -13.84
N GLU A 31 12.80 -2.58 -14.56
CA GLU A 31 13.28 -1.73 -15.65
C GLU A 31 12.26 -1.59 -16.77
N ARG A 32 11.59 -2.71 -17.10
CA ARG A 32 10.59 -2.72 -18.16
C ARG A 32 9.36 -1.92 -17.79
N PHE A 33 8.85 -2.01 -16.56
CA PHE A 33 7.51 -1.52 -16.25
C PHE A 33 7.46 -0.35 -15.27
N ARG A 34 8.52 -0.10 -14.49
CA ARG A 34 8.48 0.78 -13.32
C ARG A 34 9.74 1.63 -13.14
N VAL A 35 10.62 1.75 -14.15
CA VAL A 35 11.68 2.78 -14.21
C VAL A 35 11.20 4.03 -14.96
N LYS A 36 11.77 5.21 -14.64
CA LYS A 36 11.47 6.48 -15.31
C LYS A 36 11.49 6.30 -16.84
N PRO A 37 10.51 6.86 -17.59
CA PRO A 37 9.48 7.82 -17.18
C PRO A 37 8.19 7.19 -16.63
N LYS A 38 8.16 5.87 -16.39
CA LYS A 38 6.96 5.17 -15.89
C LYS A 38 6.72 5.50 -14.41
N LYS A 39 5.51 5.23 -13.93
CA LYS A 39 5.14 5.40 -12.51
C LYS A 39 6.02 4.52 -11.60
N PRO A 40 6.26 4.93 -10.34
CA PRO A 40 6.87 4.06 -9.34
C PRO A 40 6.04 2.80 -9.11
N LEU A 41 6.60 1.86 -8.35
CA LEU A 41 5.83 0.72 -7.85
C LEU A 41 4.67 1.23 -6.98
N SER A 42 3.54 0.55 -7.04
CA SER A 42 2.44 0.73 -6.11
C SER A 42 2.33 -0.45 -5.17
N VAL A 43 1.65 -0.29 -4.03
CA VAL A 43 1.30 -1.43 -3.16
C VAL A 43 0.55 -2.50 -3.95
N THR A 44 -0.34 -2.10 -4.88
CA THR A 44 -1.01 -3.02 -5.80
C THR A 44 -0.03 -3.80 -6.69
N ASP A 45 1.09 -3.21 -7.12
CA ASP A 45 2.11 -3.90 -7.91
C ASP A 45 2.88 -4.93 -7.09
N LEU A 46 3.10 -4.68 -5.80
CA LEU A 46 3.72 -5.64 -4.89
C LEU A 46 2.78 -6.80 -4.56
N VAL A 47 1.48 -6.53 -4.46
CA VAL A 47 0.46 -7.51 -3.99
C VAL A 47 -0.18 -8.32 -5.12
N SER A 48 -0.38 -7.73 -6.31
CA SER A 48 -1.00 -8.42 -7.45
C SER A 48 -0.32 -9.74 -7.86
N PRO A 49 1.02 -9.89 -7.79
CA PRO A 49 1.70 -11.14 -8.07
C PRO A 49 1.51 -12.24 -7.01
N ALA A 50 0.96 -11.93 -5.82
CA ALA A 50 0.87 -12.85 -4.67
C ALA A 50 0.30 -14.25 -5.00
N TRP A 51 -0.52 -14.34 -6.04
CA TRP A 51 -1.13 -15.58 -6.49
C TRP A 51 -0.38 -16.31 -7.60
N CYS A 52 0.14 -15.55 -8.55
CA CYS A 52 0.76 -16.09 -9.75
C CYS A 52 1.53 -14.97 -10.44
N GLU A 53 2.83 -14.93 -10.20
CA GLU A 53 3.71 -13.95 -10.82
C GLU A 53 3.72 -14.10 -12.34
N LEU A 54 3.61 -15.33 -12.86
CA LEU A 54 3.47 -15.55 -14.30
C LEU A 54 2.22 -14.90 -14.88
N GLN A 55 1.07 -15.01 -14.21
CA GLN A 55 -0.16 -14.34 -14.68
C GLN A 55 0.04 -12.83 -14.71
N TYR A 56 0.63 -12.27 -13.66
CA TYR A 56 0.85 -10.84 -13.56
C TYR A 56 1.92 -10.36 -14.56
N TRP A 57 2.98 -11.12 -14.77
CA TRP A 57 3.97 -10.93 -15.84
C TRP A 57 3.32 -10.89 -17.23
N TYR A 58 2.52 -11.91 -17.59
CA TYR A 58 1.80 -11.93 -18.87
C TYR A 58 0.85 -10.75 -19.02
N THR A 59 0.25 -10.31 -17.92
CA THR A 59 -0.62 -9.13 -17.90
C THR A 59 0.17 -7.86 -18.23
N LEU A 60 1.34 -7.67 -17.60
CA LEU A 60 2.20 -6.51 -17.84
C LEU A 60 2.79 -6.51 -19.25
N THR A 61 3.29 -7.66 -19.73
CA THR A 61 3.88 -7.74 -21.07
C THR A 61 2.86 -7.53 -22.18
N ARG A 62 1.63 -8.05 -22.01
CA ARG A 62 0.60 -7.95 -23.05
C ARG A 62 -0.18 -6.64 -23.04
N PHE A 63 -0.45 -6.09 -21.85
CA PHE A 63 -1.36 -4.95 -21.69
C PHE A 63 -0.72 -3.72 -21.03
N GLY A 64 0.50 -3.84 -20.48
CA GLY A 64 1.18 -2.79 -19.70
C GLY A 64 0.58 -2.55 -18.30
N ARG A 65 -0.72 -2.81 -18.13
CA ARG A 65 -1.48 -2.77 -16.89
C ARG A 65 -2.61 -3.79 -16.91
N LYS A 66 -3.10 -4.19 -15.74
CA LYS A 66 -4.25 -5.09 -15.64
C LYS A 66 -5.52 -4.44 -16.22
N PRO A 67 -6.15 -5.03 -17.26
CA PRO A 67 -7.42 -4.55 -17.77
C PRO A 67 -8.50 -4.59 -16.69
N GLN A 68 -9.35 -3.57 -16.63
CA GLN A 68 -10.44 -3.52 -15.68
C GLN A 68 -11.54 -4.51 -16.07
N THR A 69 -11.89 -5.41 -15.15
CA THR A 69 -13.01 -6.35 -15.34
C THR A 69 -14.31 -5.73 -14.84
N GLU A 70 -15.45 -6.35 -15.17
CA GLU A 70 -16.75 -5.88 -14.66
C GLU A 70 -16.83 -5.94 -13.13
N ALA A 71 -16.29 -6.99 -12.53
CA ALA A 71 -16.17 -7.09 -11.06
C ALA A 71 -15.31 -5.96 -10.48
N MET A 72 -14.22 -5.56 -11.16
CA MET A 72 -13.41 -4.41 -10.74
C MET A 72 -14.18 -3.10 -10.87
N ARG A 73 -14.99 -2.91 -11.92
CA ARG A 73 -15.84 -1.70 -12.06
C ARG A 73 -16.89 -1.62 -10.96
N GLN A 74 -17.54 -2.72 -10.64
CA GLN A 74 -18.48 -2.81 -9.52
C GLN A 74 -17.79 -2.48 -8.19
N GLY A 75 -16.59 -3.04 -7.97
CA GLY A 75 -15.75 -2.71 -6.83
C GLY A 75 -15.45 -1.21 -6.73
N SER A 76 -14.99 -0.59 -7.82
CA SER A 76 -14.70 0.85 -7.85
C SER A 76 -15.93 1.71 -7.54
N LYS A 77 -17.14 1.27 -7.90
CA LYS A 77 -18.37 1.99 -7.54
C LYS A 77 -18.62 1.95 -6.03
N VAL A 78 -18.43 0.79 -5.39
CA VAL A 78 -18.57 0.66 -3.93
C VAL A 78 -17.57 1.56 -3.21
N HIS A 79 -16.29 1.54 -3.59
CA HIS A 79 -15.27 2.41 -2.99
C HIS A 79 -15.62 3.89 -3.17
N LYS A 80 -16.02 4.29 -4.38
CA LYS A 80 -16.45 5.67 -4.63
C LYS A 80 -17.61 6.09 -3.74
N THR A 81 -18.63 5.24 -3.58
CA THR A 81 -19.75 5.53 -2.66
C THR A 81 -19.30 5.63 -1.20
N LEU A 82 -18.30 4.85 -0.78
CA LEU A 82 -17.74 4.96 0.57
C LEU A 82 -16.94 6.25 0.75
N GLU A 83 -16.11 6.61 -0.23
CA GLU A 83 -15.33 7.85 -0.24
C GLU A 83 -16.23 9.09 -0.16
N GLU A 84 -17.34 9.11 -0.92
CA GLU A 84 -18.36 10.16 -0.92
C GLU A 84 -19.11 10.31 0.43
N GLN A 85 -18.97 9.38 1.37
CA GLN A 85 -19.57 9.51 2.72
C GLN A 85 -18.81 10.50 3.61
N VAL A 86 -17.51 10.70 3.34
CA VAL A 86 -16.63 11.53 4.16
C VAL A 86 -16.02 12.69 3.39
N HIS A 87 -15.88 12.56 2.07
CA HIS A 87 -15.23 13.57 1.24
C HIS A 87 -16.23 14.20 0.27
N SER A 88 -16.10 15.52 0.09
CA SER A 88 -16.79 16.25 -0.97
C SER A 88 -15.80 16.58 -2.09
N PHE A 89 -16.23 16.44 -3.33
CA PHE A 89 -15.36 16.63 -4.49
C PHE A 89 -15.56 18.02 -5.08
N ILE A 90 -14.51 18.83 -5.00
CA ILE A 90 -14.45 20.16 -5.59
C ILE A 90 -13.52 20.09 -6.80
N PRO A 91 -13.98 20.42 -8.03
CA PRO A 91 -13.12 20.45 -9.19
C PRO A 91 -12.07 21.56 -9.05
N VAL A 92 -10.78 21.17 -9.06
CA VAL A 92 -9.66 22.11 -8.98
C VAL A 92 -8.91 22.13 -10.31
N ARG A 93 -8.52 23.33 -10.75
CA ARG A 93 -7.71 23.51 -11.96
C ARG A 93 -6.24 23.21 -11.66
N VAL A 94 -5.63 22.37 -12.49
CA VAL A 94 -4.23 21.94 -12.38
C VAL A 94 -3.47 22.41 -13.62
N GLU A 95 -2.40 23.18 -13.45
CA GLU A 95 -1.66 23.78 -14.57
C GLU A 95 -0.30 23.11 -14.82
N SER A 96 0.24 22.45 -13.81
CA SER A 96 1.56 21.82 -13.83
C SER A 96 1.55 20.39 -13.24
N LYS A 97 2.66 19.66 -13.37
CA LYS A 97 2.80 18.36 -12.69
C LYS A 97 3.02 18.55 -11.19
N GLU A 98 3.63 19.67 -10.83
CA GLU A 98 3.81 20.13 -9.46
C GLU A 98 2.44 20.38 -8.83
N ASP A 99 1.54 21.13 -9.47
CA ASP A 99 0.16 21.33 -9.04
C ASP A 99 -0.56 20.00 -8.80
N ALA A 100 -0.44 19.06 -9.75
CA ALA A 100 -1.08 17.75 -9.65
C ALA A 100 -0.60 16.96 -8.44
N PHE A 101 0.70 17.04 -8.11
CA PHE A 101 1.27 16.35 -6.95
C PHE A 101 0.98 17.10 -5.65
N GLY A 102 1.02 18.44 -5.69
CA GLY A 102 0.64 19.32 -4.58
C GLY A 102 -0.80 19.07 -4.14
N LEU A 103 -1.73 18.93 -5.09
CA LEU A 103 -3.13 18.57 -4.80
C LEU A 103 -3.26 17.20 -4.10
N ARG A 104 -2.42 16.21 -4.44
CA ARG A 104 -2.42 14.91 -3.76
C ARG A 104 -1.94 15.02 -2.31
N MET A 105 -0.89 15.80 -2.06
CA MET A 105 -0.42 16.08 -0.70
C MET A 105 -1.47 16.85 0.10
N TRP A 106 -2.12 17.84 -0.53
CA TRP A 106 -3.21 18.60 0.08
C TRP A 106 -4.39 17.70 0.45
N ASN A 107 -4.84 16.83 -0.46
CA ASN A 107 -5.90 15.86 -0.17
C ASN A 107 -5.53 14.92 0.99
N THR A 108 -4.25 14.58 1.12
CA THR A 108 -3.75 13.79 2.27
C THR A 108 -3.85 14.57 3.58
N ILE A 109 -3.43 15.85 3.58
CA ILE A 109 -3.58 16.76 4.72
C ILE A 109 -5.05 16.88 5.13
N GLN A 110 -5.95 17.10 4.16
CA GLN A 110 -7.39 17.19 4.42
C GLN A 110 -7.94 15.86 4.96
N GLY A 111 -7.52 14.72 4.41
CA GLY A 111 -7.89 13.40 4.92
C GLY A 111 -7.48 13.19 6.38
N LEU A 112 -6.31 13.68 6.79
CA LEU A 112 -5.82 13.62 8.18
C LEU A 112 -6.56 14.59 9.12
N ARG A 113 -7.01 15.74 8.61
CA ARG A 113 -7.90 16.66 9.34
C ARG A 113 -9.28 16.03 9.55
N THR A 114 -9.87 15.43 8.50
CA THR A 114 -11.11 14.64 8.58
C THR A 114 -11.00 13.53 9.61
N LEU A 115 -9.87 12.80 9.65
CA LEU A 115 -9.62 11.78 10.66
C LEU A 115 -9.68 12.35 12.09
N GLN A 116 -9.11 13.53 12.34
CA GLN A 116 -9.17 14.16 13.68
C GLN A 116 -10.57 14.63 14.06
N GLU A 117 -11.32 15.17 13.11
CA GLU A 117 -12.65 15.73 13.37
C GLU A 117 -13.71 14.63 13.53
N PHE A 118 -13.75 13.65 12.62
CA PHE A 118 -14.80 12.63 12.55
C PHE A 118 -14.38 11.26 13.10
N GLY A 119 -13.10 11.07 13.41
CA GLY A 119 -12.55 9.82 13.92
C GLY A 119 -12.26 8.76 12.87
N PHE A 120 -12.48 9.05 11.58
CA PHE A 120 -12.07 8.21 10.47
C PHE A 120 -11.92 9.02 9.17
N THR A 121 -11.18 8.46 8.21
CA THR A 121 -11.01 9.00 6.87
C THR A 121 -10.87 7.86 5.86
N ARG A 122 -11.06 8.16 4.57
CA ARG A 122 -10.99 7.18 3.48
C ARG A 122 -10.08 7.63 2.36
N GLU A 123 -9.61 6.67 1.57
CA GLU A 123 -8.77 6.87 0.37
C GLU A 123 -7.54 7.76 0.65
N LEU A 124 -6.85 7.48 1.76
CA LEU A 124 -5.66 8.26 2.15
C LEU A 124 -4.44 7.82 1.33
N GLU A 125 -3.89 8.74 0.54
CA GLU A 125 -2.67 8.49 -0.21
C GLU A 125 -1.43 8.43 0.70
N VAL A 126 -0.53 7.49 0.42
CA VAL A 126 0.73 7.34 1.15
C VAL A 126 1.90 7.09 0.19
N TRP A 127 3.08 7.55 0.59
CA TRP A 127 4.34 7.38 -0.14
C TRP A 127 5.43 6.95 0.81
N GLY A 128 6.27 6.00 0.37
CA GLY A 128 7.42 5.55 1.13
C GLY A 128 8.43 4.84 0.26
N THR A 129 9.41 4.20 0.89
CA THR A 129 10.44 3.42 0.21
C THR A 129 10.44 1.98 0.71
N VAL A 130 10.48 1.03 -0.23
CA VAL A 130 10.51 -0.41 0.05
C VAL A 130 11.65 -1.03 -0.76
N HIS A 131 12.65 -1.64 -0.09
CA HIS A 131 13.89 -2.15 -0.69
C HIS A 131 14.54 -1.17 -1.69
N GLY A 132 14.61 0.11 -1.32
CA GLY A 132 15.21 1.18 -2.13
C GLY A 132 14.38 1.63 -3.33
N GLN A 133 13.14 1.17 -3.48
CA GLN A 133 12.20 1.66 -4.48
C GLN A 133 11.14 2.55 -3.84
N VAL A 134 10.81 3.67 -4.47
CA VAL A 134 9.63 4.46 -4.08
C VAL A 134 8.39 3.63 -4.36
N VAL A 135 7.53 3.52 -3.36
CA VAL A 135 6.24 2.84 -3.42
C VAL A 135 5.14 3.79 -2.98
N ASN A 136 4.06 3.86 -3.74
CA ASN A 136 2.86 4.58 -3.35
C ASN A 136 1.67 3.65 -3.08
N GLY A 137 0.73 4.12 -2.27
CA GLY A 137 -0.47 3.39 -1.88
C GLY A 137 -1.64 4.32 -1.65
N VAL A 138 -2.84 3.73 -1.59
CA VAL A 138 -4.06 4.41 -1.17
C VAL A 138 -4.74 3.51 -0.15
N ILE A 139 -4.86 4.02 1.07
CA ILE A 139 -5.44 3.29 2.20
C ILE A 139 -6.94 3.53 2.19
N ASP A 140 -7.73 2.46 2.06
CA ASP A 140 -9.19 2.57 1.90
C ASP A 140 -9.85 3.26 3.11
N GLU A 141 -9.40 2.93 4.33
CA GLU A 141 -9.89 3.55 5.56
C GLU A 141 -8.86 3.53 6.69
N ILE A 142 -8.80 4.64 7.42
CA ILE A 142 -8.08 4.77 8.70
C ILE A 142 -9.08 5.29 9.73
N SER A 143 -9.10 4.69 10.92
CA SER A 143 -10.01 5.10 12.01
C SER A 143 -9.35 5.04 13.38
N TYR A 144 -9.83 5.82 14.34
CA TYR A 144 -9.51 5.65 15.77
C TYR A 144 -10.32 4.53 16.44
N ALA A 145 -11.35 3.99 15.77
CA ALA A 145 -12.18 2.93 16.34
C ALA A 145 -11.46 1.57 16.25
N CYS A 146 -11.20 0.96 17.41
CA CYS A 146 -10.63 -0.38 17.48
C CYS A 146 -11.60 -1.42 16.88
N PRO A 147 -11.16 -2.22 15.91
CA PRO A 147 -12.02 -3.23 15.28
C PRO A 147 -12.25 -4.46 16.17
N ASP A 148 -11.36 -4.72 17.12
CA ASP A 148 -11.41 -5.87 18.05
C ASP A 148 -10.77 -5.51 19.40
N PRO A 149 -11.55 -4.96 20.35
CA PRO A 149 -11.03 -4.54 21.66
C PRO A 149 -10.46 -5.70 22.49
N GLU A 150 -11.01 -6.91 22.37
CA GLU A 150 -10.55 -8.08 23.13
C GLU A 150 -9.17 -8.52 22.64
N LEU A 151 -8.96 -8.53 21.33
CA LEU A 151 -7.66 -8.83 20.75
C LEU A 151 -6.61 -7.77 21.11
N GLU A 152 -6.99 -6.48 21.12
CA GLU A 152 -6.10 -5.38 21.49
C GLU A 152 -5.64 -5.51 22.95
N GLU A 153 -6.57 -5.75 23.89
CA GLU A 153 -6.25 -5.96 25.30
C GLU A 153 -5.31 -7.16 25.49
N GLY A 154 -5.55 -8.27 24.76
CA GLY A 154 -4.68 -9.44 24.80
C GLY A 154 -3.25 -9.18 24.28
N LEU A 155 -3.10 -8.32 23.27
CA LEU A 155 -1.79 -7.92 22.75
C LEU A 155 -1.06 -6.96 23.68
N GLU A 156 -1.77 -6.04 24.33
CA GLU A 156 -1.16 -5.14 25.32
C GLU A 156 -0.66 -5.92 26.54
N GLN A 157 -1.44 -6.90 27.03
CA GLN A 157 -1.04 -7.75 28.13
C GLN A 157 0.21 -8.58 27.80
N SER A 158 0.28 -9.18 26.60
CA SER A 158 1.44 -9.99 26.19
C SER A 158 2.72 -9.15 26.06
N LYS A 159 2.62 -7.90 25.57
CA LYS A 159 3.74 -6.95 25.52
C LYS A 159 4.27 -6.61 26.93
N VAL A 160 3.38 -6.43 27.91
CA VAL A 160 3.77 -6.17 29.30
C VAL A 160 4.46 -7.39 29.92
N ASP A 161 3.92 -8.59 29.69
CA ASP A 161 4.49 -9.83 30.21
C ASP A 161 5.89 -10.11 29.62
N GLU A 162 6.08 -9.93 28.30
CA GLU A 162 7.39 -10.06 27.65
C GLU A 162 8.43 -9.07 28.20
N HIS A 163 8.04 -7.81 28.44
CA HIS A 163 8.92 -6.80 29.03
C HIS A 163 9.26 -7.10 30.51
N SER A 164 8.33 -7.69 31.27
CA SER A 164 8.57 -8.07 32.66
C SER A 164 9.61 -9.20 32.80
N HIS A 165 9.62 -10.15 31.86
CA HIS A 165 10.52 -11.30 31.86
C HIS A 165 11.94 -11.01 31.32
N GLN A 166 12.19 -9.82 30.77
CA GLN A 166 13.52 -9.38 30.34
C GLN A 166 14.28 -8.52 31.38
N SER A 167 13.74 -8.37 32.60
CA SER A 167 14.46 -7.71 33.70
C SER A 167 15.45 -8.67 34.41
N ASP A 168 16.72 -8.27 34.37
CA ASP A 168 17.94 -9.01 34.76
C ASP A 168 17.95 -9.54 36.23
N PRO A 169 18.32 -10.82 36.49
CA PRO A 169 18.32 -11.41 37.84
C PRO A 169 19.51 -11.00 38.74
N HIS A 170 20.32 -10.00 38.36
CA HIS A 170 21.47 -9.57 39.16
C HIS A 170 21.29 -8.20 39.83
N ARG A 171 20.47 -8.16 40.88
CA ARG A 171 20.62 -7.15 41.96
C ARG A 171 20.26 -7.74 43.32
N THR A 172 21.26 -8.33 43.97
CA THR A 172 21.20 -8.71 45.38
C THR A 172 21.63 -7.54 46.26
N ASN A 173 20.69 -7.10 47.10
CA ASN A 173 20.78 -6.60 48.48
C ASN A 173 21.96 -5.72 48.91
N ALA A 174 21.67 -4.47 49.28
CA ALA A 174 21.85 -3.96 50.65
C ALA A 174 21.41 -2.48 50.76
N VAL A 175 20.51 -2.18 51.71
CA VAL A 175 20.72 -1.31 52.89
C VAL A 175 19.34 -0.97 53.47
N GLU A 176 19.18 -1.30 54.75
CA GLU A 176 18.01 -1.09 55.59
C GLU A 176 17.79 0.39 55.95
N GLY A 177 16.51 0.77 56.11
CA GLY A 177 16.09 1.70 57.17
C GLY A 177 15.48 3.03 56.75
N CYS A 178 14.14 3.09 56.68
CA CYS A 178 13.32 4.25 57.09
C CYS A 178 11.82 3.87 57.08
N PRO A 179 11.03 4.09 58.14
CA PRO A 179 9.60 3.78 58.13
C PRO A 179 8.84 4.90 57.40
N ALA A 180 8.36 4.61 56.19
CA ALA A 180 7.47 5.49 55.46
C ALA A 180 6.03 5.35 55.99
N ARG A 181 5.40 6.49 56.25
CA ARG A 181 3.97 6.63 56.56
C ARG A 181 3.12 5.89 55.53
N GLU A 182 2.15 5.13 56.00
CA GLU A 182 1.03 4.63 55.20
C GLU A 182 0.24 5.83 54.66
N THR A 183 0.49 6.20 53.40
CA THR A 183 -0.47 6.95 52.59
C THR A 183 -1.34 5.93 51.87
N PRO A 184 -2.68 6.03 51.93
CA PRO A 184 -3.54 5.11 51.22
C PRO A 184 -3.28 5.24 49.71
N GLU A 185 -2.97 4.11 49.08
CA GLU A 185 -2.94 3.98 47.63
C GLU A 185 -4.33 4.33 47.09
N ILE A 186 -4.44 5.54 46.56
CA ILE A 186 -5.55 5.90 45.68
C ILE A 186 -5.30 5.14 44.39
N PRO A 187 -6.20 4.25 43.93
CA PRO A 187 -6.08 3.66 42.61
C PRO A 187 -6.06 4.82 41.62
N SER A 188 -4.90 5.02 40.99
CA SER A 188 -4.72 5.98 39.91
C SER A 188 -5.50 5.49 38.69
N MET A 189 -6.82 5.58 38.74
CA MET A 189 -7.67 5.62 37.56
C MET A 189 -7.50 7.00 36.94
N ILE A 190 -6.35 7.22 36.32
CA ILE A 190 -6.21 8.29 35.34
C ILE A 190 -6.62 7.65 34.01
N PRO A 191 -7.72 8.06 33.34
CA PRO A 191 -7.89 7.77 31.93
C PRO A 191 -6.83 8.60 31.19
N THR A 192 -5.62 8.05 31.05
CA THR A 192 -4.49 8.77 30.46
C THR A 192 -4.64 8.81 28.94
N ARG A 193 -5.16 9.93 28.45
CA ARG A 193 -5.23 10.38 27.04
C ARG A 193 -6.06 9.47 26.13
N SER A 194 -7.04 10.08 25.44
CA SER A 194 -7.46 9.62 24.12
C SER A 194 -6.19 9.37 23.29
N THR A 195 -5.83 8.10 23.12
CA THR A 195 -4.73 7.71 22.26
C THR A 195 -5.21 7.95 20.83
N ARG A 196 -4.50 8.77 20.05
CA ARG A 196 -4.73 8.89 18.60
C ARG A 196 -4.12 7.69 17.87
N ARG A 197 -4.31 6.49 18.45
CA ARG A 197 -3.94 5.21 17.84
C ARG A 197 -4.91 4.95 16.71
N VAL A 198 -4.38 4.62 15.53
CA VAL A 198 -5.19 4.36 14.35
C VAL A 198 -5.18 2.90 13.96
N TYR A 199 -6.26 2.48 13.31
CA TYR A 199 -6.47 1.15 12.77
C TYR A 199 -6.69 1.26 11.25
N ILE A 200 -6.03 0.39 10.50
CA ILE A 200 -6.10 0.38 9.04
C ILE A 200 -7.11 -0.66 8.59
N THR A 201 -8.03 -0.24 7.72
CA THR A 201 -9.01 -1.13 7.09
C THR A 201 -8.85 -1.12 5.57
N ASP A 202 -8.92 -2.31 4.98
CA ASP A 202 -8.98 -2.52 3.53
C ASP A 202 -10.35 -3.14 3.19
N VAL A 203 -11.06 -2.52 2.24
CA VAL A 203 -12.41 -2.91 1.84
C VAL A 203 -12.32 -3.76 0.58
N LYS A 204 -12.81 -4.99 0.65
CA LYS A 204 -12.84 -5.92 -0.48
C LYS A 204 -14.25 -6.24 -0.92
N THR A 205 -14.52 -6.04 -2.20
CA THR A 205 -15.82 -6.38 -2.79
C THR A 205 -15.87 -7.82 -3.30
N ARG A 206 -17.05 -8.45 -3.19
CA ARG A 206 -17.29 -9.84 -3.58
C ARG A 206 -18.65 -10.05 -4.22
N GLY A 207 -18.72 -10.97 -5.19
CA GLY A 207 -19.99 -11.40 -5.80
C GLY A 207 -20.75 -12.48 -5.02
N VAL A 208 -20.23 -12.91 -3.86
CA VAL A 208 -20.85 -13.96 -3.02
C VAL A 208 -20.79 -13.54 -1.55
N ARG A 209 -21.78 -13.98 -0.75
CA ARG A 209 -21.94 -13.64 0.67
C ARG A 209 -21.06 -14.44 1.64
N SER A 210 -20.16 -15.30 1.15
CA SER A 210 -19.23 -16.04 2.00
C SER A 210 -17.90 -15.33 2.13
N LEU A 211 -17.28 -15.39 3.31
CA LEU A 211 -15.94 -14.87 3.55
C LEU A 211 -14.85 -15.71 2.85
N PRO A 212 -13.67 -15.14 2.56
CA PRO A 212 -12.58 -15.91 1.98
C PRO A 212 -11.91 -16.71 3.09
N ILE A 213 -11.32 -17.85 2.75
CA ILE A 213 -10.69 -18.73 3.75
C ILE A 213 -9.23 -18.95 3.36
N GLY A 214 -8.37 -19.02 4.37
CA GLY A 214 -6.98 -19.45 4.26
C GLY A 214 -6.17 -18.60 3.30
N ALA A 215 -5.50 -19.24 2.34
CA ALA A 215 -4.63 -18.58 1.38
C ALA A 215 -5.30 -17.42 0.65
N ARG A 216 -6.65 -17.43 0.48
CA ARG A 216 -7.43 -16.38 -0.21
C ARG A 216 -7.23 -14.97 0.35
N LEU A 217 -6.82 -14.87 1.60
CA LEU A 217 -6.59 -13.64 2.31
C LEU A 217 -5.15 -13.13 2.19
N ARG A 218 -4.20 -13.96 1.72
CA ARG A 218 -2.77 -13.60 1.66
C ARG A 218 -2.52 -12.25 0.98
N PRO A 219 -3.07 -11.95 -0.22
CA PRO A 219 -2.83 -10.64 -0.84
C PRO A 219 -3.37 -9.48 0.01
N THR A 220 -4.57 -9.63 0.57
CA THR A 220 -5.18 -8.61 1.44
C THR A 220 -4.34 -8.38 2.71
N ARG A 221 -3.83 -9.45 3.34
CA ARG A 221 -2.94 -9.35 4.50
C ARG A 221 -1.65 -8.60 4.14
N MET A 222 -0.99 -8.98 3.05
CA MET A 222 0.23 -8.29 2.59
C MET A 222 -0.03 -6.83 2.24
N GLN A 223 -1.18 -6.51 1.63
CA GLN A 223 -1.56 -5.14 1.30
C GLN A 223 -1.70 -4.26 2.55
N LEU A 224 -2.44 -4.72 3.55
CA LEU A 224 -2.63 -4.02 4.82
C LEU A 224 -1.30 -3.83 5.57
N MET A 225 -0.45 -4.86 5.63
CA MET A 225 0.88 -4.77 6.25
C MET A 225 1.83 -3.81 5.51
N LEU A 226 1.76 -3.75 4.18
CA LEU A 226 2.48 -2.74 3.38
C LEU A 226 1.98 -1.33 3.70
N TYR A 227 0.66 -1.12 3.78
CA TYR A 227 0.10 0.17 4.16
C TYR A 227 0.52 0.60 5.56
N HIS A 228 0.48 -0.32 6.53
CA HIS A 228 0.98 -0.10 7.89
C HIS A 228 2.42 0.41 7.88
N THR A 229 3.31 -0.30 7.19
CA THR A 229 4.75 0.02 7.13
C THR A 229 5.01 1.37 6.45
N ILE A 230 4.33 1.64 5.33
CA ILE A 230 4.49 2.89 4.57
C ILE A 230 3.96 4.08 5.39
N LEU A 231 2.77 3.95 5.98
CA LEU A 231 2.19 5.00 6.83
C LEU A 231 3.07 5.25 8.06
N GLY A 232 3.54 4.20 8.72
CA GLY A 232 4.46 4.31 9.87
C GLY A 232 5.73 5.07 9.53
N SER A 233 6.34 4.79 8.37
CA SER A 233 7.51 5.53 7.87
C SER A 233 7.22 7.01 7.63
N LEU A 234 6.03 7.31 7.09
CA LEU A 234 5.60 8.70 6.84
C LEU A 234 5.36 9.47 8.14
N VAL A 235 4.69 8.85 9.12
CA VAL A 235 4.46 9.42 10.46
C VAL A 235 5.79 9.63 11.21
N ALA A 236 6.70 8.67 11.13
CA ALA A 236 8.04 8.80 11.68
C ALA A 236 8.86 9.90 10.98
N GLY A 237 8.48 10.32 9.77
CA GLY A 237 9.19 11.30 8.96
C GLY A 237 10.53 10.78 8.43
N THR A 238 10.64 9.46 8.24
CA THR A 238 11.84 8.80 7.70
C THR A 238 11.85 8.74 6.17
N VAL A 239 10.74 9.11 5.53
CA VAL A 239 10.63 9.18 4.07
C VAL A 239 11.26 10.48 3.57
N ASP A 240 12.36 10.36 2.82
CA ASP A 240 13.01 11.50 2.19
C ASP A 240 12.14 12.06 1.03
N PRO A 241 11.65 13.31 1.13
CA PRO A 241 10.87 13.93 0.06
C PRO A 241 11.62 14.01 -1.25
N HIS A 242 12.94 14.21 -1.23
CA HIS A 242 13.72 14.33 -2.46
C HIS A 242 13.66 13.05 -3.29
N ILE A 243 13.79 11.88 -2.66
CA ILE A 243 13.71 10.57 -3.34
C ILE A 243 12.34 10.40 -4.00
N VAL A 244 11.26 10.78 -3.31
CA VAL A 244 9.89 10.69 -3.83
C VAL A 244 9.69 11.67 -4.99
N LEU A 245 9.94 12.96 -4.78
CA LEU A 245 9.71 14.02 -5.77
C LEU A 245 10.57 13.82 -7.02
N GLU A 246 11.84 13.45 -6.84
CA GLU A 246 12.75 13.15 -7.94
C GLU A 246 12.22 11.94 -8.74
N ARG A 247 11.68 10.91 -8.07
CA ARG A 247 11.09 9.75 -8.76
C ARG A 247 9.93 10.15 -9.67
N TYR A 248 9.14 11.16 -9.29
CA TYR A 248 8.07 11.73 -10.13
C TYR A 248 8.57 12.79 -11.12
N SER A 249 9.88 13.10 -11.12
CA SER A 249 10.49 14.15 -11.95
C SER A 249 9.91 15.54 -11.68
N LEU A 250 9.66 15.84 -10.40
CA LEU A 250 9.09 17.09 -9.91
C LEU A 250 10.18 18.01 -9.37
N GLN A 251 9.96 19.32 -9.44
CA GLN A 251 10.83 20.33 -8.84
C GLN A 251 10.34 20.71 -7.43
N PRO A 252 11.06 20.38 -6.35
CA PRO A 252 10.56 20.56 -4.98
C PRO A 252 10.25 22.01 -4.59
N HIS A 253 11.06 22.95 -5.09
CA HIS A 253 10.98 24.37 -4.75
C HIS A 253 10.31 25.23 -5.83
N GLN A 254 9.67 24.60 -6.81
CA GLN A 254 8.87 25.34 -7.78
C GLN A 254 7.56 25.78 -7.11
N ASP A 255 7.20 27.04 -7.31
CA ASP A 255 5.94 27.59 -6.85
C ASP A 255 4.76 26.89 -7.54
N LEU A 256 3.72 26.60 -6.77
CA LEU A 256 2.43 26.14 -7.29
C LEU A 256 1.69 27.28 -7.98
N SER A 257 0.77 26.94 -8.90
CA SER A 257 -0.03 27.96 -9.56
C SER A 257 -0.87 28.77 -8.58
N ALA A 258 -0.97 30.08 -8.81
CA ALA A 258 -1.75 30.98 -7.96
C ALA A 258 -3.23 30.57 -7.86
N THR A 259 -3.78 30.00 -8.94
CA THR A 259 -5.14 29.45 -8.94
C THR A 259 -5.30 28.30 -7.96
N LEU A 260 -4.34 27.36 -7.92
CA LEU A 260 -4.36 26.26 -6.96
C LEU A 260 -4.21 26.76 -5.51
N ILE A 261 -3.32 27.72 -5.29
CA ILE A 261 -3.09 28.32 -3.97
C ILE A 261 -4.36 28.98 -3.44
N GLN A 262 -5.07 29.74 -4.28
CA GLN A 262 -6.33 30.37 -3.91
C GLN A 262 -7.40 29.34 -3.48
N GLU A 263 -7.45 28.18 -4.14
CA GLU A 263 -8.36 27.09 -3.77
C GLU A 263 -7.97 26.47 -2.41
N PHE A 264 -6.67 26.28 -2.14
CA PHE A 264 -6.21 25.79 -0.84
C PHE A 264 -6.61 26.74 0.30
N GLU A 265 -6.36 28.04 0.14
CA GLU A 265 -6.69 29.06 1.13
C GLU A 265 -8.20 29.19 1.35
N GLY A 266 -9.01 29.00 0.31
CA GLY A 266 -10.47 28.98 0.42
C GLY A 266 -11.03 27.81 1.23
N LEU A 267 -10.25 26.73 1.38
CA LEU A 267 -10.62 25.50 2.08
C LEU A 267 -10.00 25.36 3.49
N GLU A 268 -9.05 26.22 3.85
CA GLU A 268 -8.51 26.29 5.23
C GLU A 268 -9.57 26.90 6.17
N LEU A 269 -10.36 26.04 6.81
CA LEU A 269 -11.18 26.43 7.96
C LEU A 269 -10.26 26.55 9.19
N SER A 270 -10.29 27.73 9.83
CA SER A 270 -9.62 28.14 11.08
C SER A 270 -8.18 28.74 10.95
N PRO A 271 -8.02 30.05 11.25
CA PRO A 271 -6.72 30.74 11.31
C PRO A 271 -5.72 30.23 12.37
N ASP A 272 -6.12 29.33 13.28
CA ASP A 272 -5.31 28.95 14.44
C ASP A 272 -4.29 27.82 14.18
N GLU A 273 -4.46 27.01 13.13
CA GLU A 273 -3.49 25.96 12.79
C GLU A 273 -2.17 26.53 12.20
N ILE A 274 -2.21 27.74 11.62
CA ILE A 274 -1.10 28.31 10.86
C ILE A 274 -0.02 28.94 11.76
N LYS A 275 -0.34 29.27 13.01
CA LYS A 275 0.60 29.88 13.96
C LYS A 275 1.71 28.93 14.46
N HIS A 276 1.53 27.62 14.29
CA HIS A 276 2.49 26.61 14.78
C HIS A 276 3.56 26.22 13.76
N CYS A 277 3.40 26.64 12.50
CA CYS A 277 4.50 26.65 11.55
C CYS A 277 5.33 27.89 11.88
N ASN A 278 6.61 27.74 12.27
CA ASN A 278 7.56 28.86 12.41
C ASN A 278 7.91 29.46 11.03
N HIS A 279 6.89 29.80 10.24
CA HIS A 279 7.03 30.52 8.99
C HIS A 279 6.72 32.01 9.29
N PRO A 280 7.56 32.97 8.86
CA PRO A 280 7.38 34.37 9.22
C PRO A 280 6.02 34.88 8.70
N THR A 281 5.07 35.11 9.61
CA THR A 281 3.80 35.76 9.30
C THR A 281 3.94 37.27 9.36
N VAL A 282 4.33 37.89 8.24
CA VAL A 282 4.01 39.30 7.93
C VAL A 282 3.89 39.51 6.42
N GLY A 283 2.65 39.60 5.91
CA GLY A 283 2.31 40.49 4.78
C GLY A 283 2.76 40.17 3.34
N SER A 284 3.24 38.98 3.01
CA SER A 284 3.66 38.64 1.63
C SER A 284 2.92 37.41 1.12
N GLU A 285 2.60 37.39 -0.18
CA GLU A 285 2.04 36.27 -0.93
C GLU A 285 2.61 34.93 -0.42
N ARG A 286 1.74 34.01 0.04
CA ARG A 286 2.20 32.70 0.50
C ARG A 286 2.60 31.86 -0.71
N ASN A 287 3.90 31.67 -0.89
CA ASN A 287 4.40 30.77 -1.91
C ASN A 287 4.32 29.33 -1.40
N TYR A 288 3.35 28.56 -1.91
CA TYR A 288 3.32 27.12 -1.69
C TYR A 288 4.26 26.43 -2.68
N THR A 289 5.11 25.55 -2.15
CA THR A 289 5.97 24.64 -2.91
C THR A 289 5.73 23.20 -2.47
N LEU A 290 6.22 22.23 -3.25
CA LEU A 290 6.08 20.82 -2.89
C LEU A 290 6.81 20.46 -1.60
N SER A 291 7.97 21.08 -1.35
CA SER A 291 8.69 20.92 -0.07
C SER A 291 7.85 21.40 1.12
N ILE A 292 7.24 22.58 1.02
CA ILE A 292 6.39 23.13 2.10
C ILE A 292 5.18 22.22 2.34
N LEU A 293 4.50 21.78 1.26
CA LEU A 293 3.37 20.87 1.39
C LEU A 293 3.75 19.51 1.99
N TRP A 294 4.94 18.99 1.66
CA TRP A 294 5.42 17.75 2.26
C TRP A 294 5.63 17.90 3.77
N ASP A 295 6.28 18.98 4.19
CA ASP A 295 6.52 19.27 5.61
C ASP A 295 5.20 19.46 6.37
N MET A 296 4.24 20.17 5.76
CA MET A 296 2.87 20.30 6.29
C MET A 296 2.18 18.94 6.42
N MET A 297 2.29 18.07 5.42
CA MET A 297 1.72 16.73 5.43
C MET A 297 2.31 15.86 6.53
N VAL A 298 3.64 15.85 6.70
CA VAL A 298 4.30 15.08 7.77
C VAL A 298 3.96 15.63 9.16
N ALA A 299 3.90 16.95 9.31
CA ALA A 299 3.47 17.58 10.56
C ALA A 299 2.03 17.18 10.91
N GLU A 300 1.14 17.18 9.91
CA GLU A 300 -0.24 16.78 10.06
C GLU A 300 -0.38 15.29 10.41
N CYS A 301 0.41 14.40 9.78
CA CYS A 301 0.47 12.98 10.14
C CYS A 301 0.79 12.79 11.63
N ARG A 302 1.81 13.49 12.15
CA ARG A 302 2.24 13.38 13.55
C ARG A 302 1.24 13.98 14.54
N ARG A 303 0.44 14.94 14.10
CA ARG A 303 -0.62 15.53 14.90
C ARG A 303 -1.81 14.59 15.02
N SER A 304 -2.19 13.95 13.91
CA SER A 304 -3.34 13.06 13.80
C SER A 304 -3.08 11.65 14.29
N ILE A 305 -1.85 11.15 14.22
CA ILE A 305 -1.53 9.73 14.48
C ILE A 305 -0.45 9.66 15.55
N SER A 306 -0.81 9.17 16.73
CA SER A 306 0.17 8.94 17.81
C SER A 306 0.83 7.57 17.70
N ASP A 307 0.10 6.58 17.20
CA ASP A 307 0.50 5.20 17.09
C ASP A 307 -0.34 4.50 16.01
N ILE A 308 0.17 3.42 15.42
CA ILE A 308 -0.57 2.61 14.45
C ILE A 308 -0.69 1.21 15.06
N SER A 309 -1.91 0.70 15.22
CA SER A 309 -2.11 -0.63 15.81
C SER A 309 -1.58 -1.74 14.88
N ASP A 310 -1.01 -2.77 15.49
CA ASP A 310 -0.68 -4.04 14.82
C ASP A 310 -1.94 -4.80 14.38
N ILE A 311 -3.13 -4.45 14.88
CA ILE A 311 -4.41 -5.04 14.46
C ILE A 311 -4.88 -4.41 13.15
N MET A 312 -5.03 -5.24 12.13
CA MET A 312 -5.55 -4.85 10.82
C MET A 312 -6.87 -5.52 10.52
N ARG A 313 -7.74 -4.80 9.79
CA ARG A 313 -9.06 -5.28 9.40
C ARG A 313 -9.19 -5.34 7.88
N ALA A 314 -9.66 -6.47 7.37
CA ALA A 314 -10.20 -6.57 6.02
C ALA A 314 -11.73 -6.66 6.09
N GLU A 315 -12.43 -5.68 5.55
CA GLU A 315 -13.89 -5.66 5.50
C GLU A 315 -14.38 -6.17 4.14
N PHE A 316 -15.27 -7.16 4.13
CA PHE A 316 -15.82 -7.71 2.90
C PHE A 316 -17.21 -7.17 2.65
N ARG A 317 -17.45 -6.67 1.43
CA ARG A 317 -18.75 -6.14 1.00
C ARG A 317 -19.27 -6.84 -0.25
N LEU A 318 -20.59 -6.91 -0.41
CA LEU A 318 -21.19 -7.35 -1.67
C LEU A 318 -20.92 -6.30 -2.76
N ASN A 319 -20.44 -6.74 -3.91
CA ASN A 319 -20.13 -5.84 -5.03
C ASN A 319 -21.39 -5.27 -5.73
N THR A 320 -22.56 -5.88 -5.50
CA THR A 320 -23.84 -5.45 -6.07
C THR A 320 -24.55 -4.40 -5.21
N THR A 321 -24.59 -4.60 -3.89
CA THR A 321 -25.33 -3.74 -2.95
C THR A 321 -24.44 -2.86 -2.07
N GLY A 322 -23.16 -3.22 -1.90
CA GLY A 322 -22.27 -2.56 -0.93
C GLY A 322 -22.45 -3.03 0.51
N ASP A 323 -23.37 -3.96 0.78
CA ASP A 323 -23.65 -4.48 2.13
C ASP A 323 -22.43 -5.20 2.70
N VAL A 324 -22.17 -5.00 3.99
CA VAL A 324 -21.12 -5.71 4.73
C VAL A 324 -21.50 -7.19 4.85
N ILE A 325 -20.56 -8.04 4.46
CA ILE A 325 -20.62 -9.51 4.56
C ILE A 325 -20.00 -9.96 5.89
N GLY A 326 -18.90 -9.33 6.28
CA GLY A 326 -18.15 -9.66 7.49
C GLY A 326 -16.71 -9.17 7.39
N ASN A 327 -15.93 -9.44 8.44
CA ASN A 327 -14.56 -8.98 8.58
C ASN A 327 -13.60 -10.14 8.76
N GLU A 328 -12.36 -9.94 8.34
CA GLU A 328 -11.20 -10.72 8.78
C GLU A 328 -10.28 -9.78 9.56
N ILE A 329 -9.93 -10.16 10.78
CA ILE A 329 -9.04 -9.40 11.66
C ILE A 329 -7.79 -10.24 11.92
N PHE A 330 -6.62 -9.61 11.84
CA PHE A 330 -5.34 -10.28 12.05
C PHE A 330 -4.28 -9.29 12.53
N VAL A 331 -3.21 -9.82 13.12
CA VAL A 331 -2.12 -9.05 13.70
C VAL A 331 -0.98 -8.91 12.68
N PHE A 332 -0.25 -7.80 12.77
CA PHE A 332 0.93 -7.49 11.98
C PHE A 332 2.02 -8.54 12.18
N ASP A 333 2.54 -9.06 11.07
CA ASP A 333 3.65 -10.02 11.04
C ASP A 333 4.76 -9.46 10.17
N GLU A 334 5.69 -8.75 10.82
CA GLU A 334 6.84 -8.10 10.18
C GLU A 334 7.70 -9.11 9.41
N LYS A 335 7.93 -10.30 9.98
CA LYS A 335 8.79 -11.32 9.37
C LYS A 335 8.14 -11.89 8.10
N ALA A 336 6.83 -12.16 8.15
CA ALA A 336 6.10 -12.62 6.98
C ALA A 336 6.05 -11.55 5.88
N LEU A 337 5.89 -10.28 6.25
CA LEU A 337 5.92 -9.17 5.30
C LEU A 337 7.29 -9.05 4.63
N GLU A 338 8.37 -8.97 5.42
CA GLU A 338 9.73 -8.83 4.90
C GLU A 338 10.11 -9.99 3.97
N SER A 339 9.80 -11.23 4.38
CA SER A 339 10.03 -12.40 3.52
C SER A 339 9.25 -12.31 2.20
N TYR A 340 8.00 -11.86 2.24
CA TYR A 340 7.17 -11.70 1.06
C TYR A 340 7.71 -10.62 0.12
N VAL A 341 8.02 -9.45 0.66
CA VAL A 341 8.50 -8.30 -0.12
C VAL A 341 9.87 -8.59 -0.70
N SER A 342 10.81 -9.13 0.07
CA SER A 342 12.14 -9.50 -0.41
C SER A 342 12.07 -10.51 -1.56
N ASP A 343 11.28 -11.58 -1.40
CA ASP A 343 11.10 -12.57 -2.48
C ASP A 343 10.46 -11.92 -3.72
N GLY A 344 9.39 -11.12 -3.57
CA GLY A 344 8.75 -10.41 -4.67
C GLY A 344 9.67 -9.40 -5.38
N MET A 345 10.52 -8.70 -4.62
CA MET A 345 11.48 -7.74 -5.14
C MET A 345 12.61 -8.41 -5.92
N ALA A 346 13.04 -9.61 -5.52
CA ALA A 346 14.00 -10.39 -6.31
C ALA A 346 13.45 -10.70 -7.72
N TRP A 347 12.14 -10.97 -7.83
CA TRP A 347 11.50 -11.10 -9.14
C TRP A 347 11.44 -9.78 -9.89
N TRP A 348 11.00 -8.69 -9.25
CA TRP A 348 10.97 -7.37 -9.89
C TRP A 348 12.33 -6.94 -10.42
N LYS A 349 13.41 -7.18 -9.68
CA LYS A 349 14.79 -6.88 -10.07
C LYS A 349 15.37 -7.84 -11.10
N GLY A 350 14.65 -8.89 -11.48
CA GLY A 350 15.11 -9.89 -12.45
C GLY A 350 16.15 -10.88 -11.88
N GLU A 351 16.34 -10.90 -10.57
CA GLU A 351 17.26 -11.82 -9.88
C GLU A 351 16.72 -13.27 -9.88
N ARG A 352 15.40 -13.44 -10.07
CA ARG A 352 14.75 -14.73 -10.28
C ARG A 352 13.64 -14.65 -11.31
N ALA A 353 13.36 -15.79 -11.95
CA ALA A 353 12.24 -15.92 -12.87
C ALA A 353 10.88 -15.84 -12.15
N ALA A 354 9.85 -15.45 -12.90
CA ALA A 354 8.46 -15.46 -12.44
C ALA A 354 8.00 -16.89 -12.12
N ARG A 355 7.36 -17.07 -10.97
CA ARG A 355 6.77 -18.35 -10.54
C ARG A 355 5.30 -18.45 -10.95
N GLY A 356 4.88 -19.69 -11.21
CA GLY A 356 3.46 -20.01 -11.32
C GLY A 356 2.78 -20.01 -9.95
N VAL A 357 1.50 -20.33 -9.98
CA VAL A 357 0.71 -20.54 -8.77
C VAL A 357 1.20 -21.78 -8.01
N GLU A 358 1.02 -21.79 -6.68
CA GLU A 358 1.24 -22.99 -5.86
C GLU A 358 0.31 -24.12 -6.29
N ILE A 359 0.74 -25.37 -6.10
CA ILE A 359 0.03 -26.54 -6.65
C ILE A 359 -1.38 -26.66 -6.06
N GLU A 360 -1.54 -26.36 -4.78
CA GLU A 360 -2.80 -26.36 -4.03
C GLU A 360 -3.80 -25.33 -4.58
N GLU A 361 -3.29 -24.32 -5.28
CA GLU A 361 -4.05 -23.21 -5.82
C GLU A 361 -4.24 -23.28 -7.34
N ALA A 362 -3.79 -24.37 -7.96
CA ALA A 362 -3.88 -24.61 -9.41
C ALA A 362 -5.33 -24.57 -9.92
N TYR A 363 -6.34 -24.73 -9.06
CA TYR A 363 -7.75 -24.55 -9.43
C TYR A 363 -8.04 -23.17 -10.05
N LYS A 364 -7.29 -22.12 -9.67
CA LYS A 364 -7.42 -20.76 -10.23
C LYS A 364 -6.99 -20.69 -11.69
N CYS A 365 -6.16 -21.62 -12.15
CA CYS A 365 -5.79 -21.68 -13.56
C CYS A 365 -6.97 -21.96 -14.49
N ARG A 366 -8.09 -22.50 -13.98
CA ARG A 366 -9.30 -22.80 -14.78
C ARG A 366 -9.95 -21.56 -15.38
N THR A 367 -9.83 -20.41 -14.72
CA THR A 367 -10.41 -19.13 -15.15
C THR A 367 -9.34 -18.13 -15.60
N CYS A 368 -8.08 -18.56 -15.70
CA CYS A 368 -6.98 -17.71 -16.12
C CYS A 368 -7.01 -17.51 -17.64
N THR A 369 -6.99 -16.25 -18.09
CA THR A 369 -6.98 -15.88 -19.52
C THR A 369 -5.72 -16.32 -20.26
N PHE A 370 -4.64 -16.62 -19.54
CA PHE A 370 -3.37 -17.08 -20.10
C PHE A 370 -3.19 -18.60 -19.98
N ALA A 371 -4.26 -19.32 -19.60
CA ALA A 371 -4.28 -20.75 -19.37
C ALA A 371 -3.56 -21.57 -20.45
N ASP A 372 -3.85 -21.29 -21.71
CA ASP A 372 -3.42 -22.11 -22.85
C ASP A 372 -1.94 -21.89 -23.21
N GLU A 373 -1.43 -20.69 -22.97
CA GLU A 373 -0.04 -20.32 -23.26
C GLU A 373 0.89 -20.37 -22.04
N CYS A 374 0.35 -20.58 -20.84
CA CYS A 374 1.10 -20.56 -19.58
C CYS A 374 2.18 -21.64 -19.51
N SER A 375 3.45 -21.22 -19.48
CA SER A 375 4.62 -22.08 -19.34
C SER A 375 4.55 -23.04 -18.16
N TRP A 376 4.17 -22.55 -16.97
CA TRP A 376 4.05 -23.39 -15.78
C TRP A 376 3.02 -24.51 -15.94
N ARG A 377 1.88 -24.24 -16.59
CA ARG A 377 0.87 -25.28 -16.85
C ARG A 377 1.41 -26.35 -17.79
N LYS A 378 2.10 -25.95 -18.86
CA LYS A 378 2.72 -26.87 -19.81
C LYS A 378 3.73 -27.78 -19.11
N ILE A 379 4.64 -27.20 -18.32
CA ILE A 379 5.61 -27.96 -17.51
C ILE A 379 4.91 -28.94 -16.56
N LYS A 380 3.85 -28.52 -15.85
CA LYS A 380 3.14 -29.41 -14.91
C LYS A 380 2.37 -30.53 -15.61
N ILE A 381 1.84 -30.30 -16.80
CA ILE A 381 1.22 -31.34 -17.63
C ILE A 381 2.26 -32.36 -18.10
N GLU A 382 3.43 -31.90 -18.53
CA GLU A 382 4.55 -32.76 -18.93
C GLU A 382 5.03 -33.62 -17.74
N GLU A 383 5.30 -33.00 -16.58
CA GLU A 383 5.67 -33.72 -15.36
C GLU A 383 4.64 -34.80 -14.98
N ALA A 384 3.35 -34.49 -15.06
CA ALA A 384 2.28 -35.45 -14.75
C ALA A 384 2.22 -36.61 -15.77
N THR A 385 2.43 -36.30 -17.05
CA THR A 385 2.45 -37.28 -18.13
C THR A 385 3.62 -38.25 -17.96
N GLU A 386 4.81 -37.75 -17.64
CA GLU A 386 5.99 -38.58 -17.37
C GLU A 386 5.82 -39.44 -16.12
N ARG A 387 5.27 -38.88 -15.02
CA ARG A 387 4.93 -39.68 -13.82
C ARG A 387 3.96 -40.81 -14.14
N HIS A 388 2.97 -40.57 -15.00
CA HIS A 388 2.02 -41.60 -15.42
C HIS A 388 2.69 -42.69 -16.28
N LYS A 389 3.56 -42.31 -17.23
CA LYS A 389 4.34 -43.26 -18.03
C LYS A 389 5.22 -44.15 -17.15
N LEU A 390 5.93 -43.56 -16.19
CA LEU A 390 6.77 -44.29 -15.24
C LEU A 390 5.95 -45.27 -14.39
N ARG A 391 4.81 -44.83 -13.83
CA ARG A 391 3.92 -45.72 -13.06
C ARG A 391 3.40 -46.89 -13.88
N ARG A 392 3.06 -46.65 -15.16
CA ARG A 392 2.63 -47.72 -16.07
C ARG A 392 3.77 -48.69 -16.35
N ALA A 393 4.97 -48.21 -16.65
CA ALA A 393 6.14 -49.06 -16.89
C ALA A 393 6.51 -49.90 -15.65
N THR A 394 6.41 -49.36 -14.44
CA THR A 394 6.61 -50.13 -13.20
C THR A 394 5.55 -51.20 -13.01
N ARG A 395 4.27 -50.88 -13.25
CA ARG A 395 3.18 -51.85 -13.17
C ARG A 395 3.35 -52.99 -14.18
N ASP A 396 3.73 -52.67 -15.41
CA ASP A 396 3.95 -53.67 -16.46
C ASP A 396 5.16 -54.57 -16.14
N ARG A 397 6.17 -54.06 -15.42
CA ARG A 397 7.31 -54.85 -14.90
C ARG A 397 6.99 -55.71 -13.68
N SER A 398 6.01 -55.33 -12.86
CA SER A 398 5.56 -56.15 -11.71
C SER A 398 4.62 -57.30 -12.08
N ILE A 399 4.17 -57.37 -13.35
CA ILE A 399 3.25 -58.40 -13.85
C ILE A 399 4.01 -59.53 -14.58
N ILE A 400 5.29 -59.32 -14.90
CA ILE A 400 6.24 -60.32 -15.43
C ILE A 400 7.05 -60.85 -14.25
#